data_AF-A0A8B6BZ60-F1
#
_entry.id   AF-A0A8B6BZ60-F1
#
_cell.length_a   1.000
_cell.length_b   1.000
_cell.length_c   1.000
_cell.angle_alpha   90.00
_cell.angle_beta   90.00
_cell.angle_gamma   90.00
#
_symmetry.space_group_name_H-M   'P 1'
#
loop_
_entity.id
_entity.type
_entity.pdbx_description
1 polymer ?
#
loop_
_entity_poly.entity_id
_entity_poly.type
_entity_poly.pdbx_seq_one_letter_code
_entity_poly.pdbx_strand_id
1 'polypeptide(L)'
;MDMKTPKIFLAEFDWLDQPEAREVQNTETRTKTFWIMNKKQTKVNVVVRLRPALKTDDKSCVFVDGKSLEIFNHRNVNENIKYDFSAVYDINTHQQTIYQECVKPQLLHSLNGQNVSIFAYGPTGAGKTHTMLGSATDPGVIPRVINGIFHLIEEQKKTDTMEWSESVKFSYLEIYNEKVMDLLDPKDTDLPIREDTEKNILIPGLGEKEIHNFDEFKTYFGPASNNRTVAATKLNERSSRSHSILLLKIKRTQKSAPYKTLHGKIYLIDLAGSEDNRRTGNKGI
;
A
#
# COMPACT_ATOMS: atom_id res chain seq x y z
N MET A 1 -22.81 13.30 7.67
CA MET A 1 -22.08 12.62 8.77
C MET A 1 -20.76 12.13 8.21
N ASP A 2 -19.61 12.62 8.68
CA ASP A 2 -18.32 12.21 8.12
C ASP A 2 -17.94 10.77 8.51
N MET A 3 -18.10 9.85 7.56
CA MET A 3 -17.64 8.47 7.67
C MET A 3 -16.11 8.41 7.53
N LYS A 4 -15.44 8.24 8.67
CA LYS A 4 -13.99 8.30 8.82
C LYS A 4 -13.32 7.08 8.19
N THR A 5 -12.52 7.31 7.15
CA THR A 5 -11.78 6.29 6.40
C THR A 5 -10.44 5.96 7.10
N PRO A 6 -10.17 4.70 7.53
CA PRO A 6 -8.84 4.28 7.97
C PRO A 6 -7.77 4.43 6.88
N LYS A 7 -6.60 4.94 7.26
CA LYS A 7 -5.44 5.11 6.38
C LYS A 7 -4.20 4.40 6.93
N ILE A 8 -3.47 3.69 6.08
CA ILE A 8 -2.13 3.18 6.36
C ILE A 8 -1.13 3.96 5.53
N PHE A 9 -0.03 4.40 6.15
CA PHE A 9 1.16 4.90 5.46
C PHE A 9 2.31 3.92 5.71
N LEU A 10 2.86 3.38 4.63
CA LEU A 10 4.12 2.63 4.60
C LEU A 10 5.20 3.65 4.23
N ALA A 11 6.10 3.97 5.16
CA ALA A 11 7.21 4.89 4.95
C ALA A 11 8.54 4.14 4.85
N GLU A 12 9.39 4.52 3.89
CA GLU A 12 10.69 3.86 3.63
C GLU A 12 11.83 4.90 3.59
N PHE A 13 13.00 4.55 4.13
CA PHE A 13 14.16 5.45 4.35
C PHE A 13 15.51 4.82 3.92
N ASP A 14 16.50 5.67 3.59
CA ASP A 14 17.83 5.32 3.06
C ASP A 14 19.01 5.80 3.97
N TRP A 15 20.24 5.32 3.71
CA TRP A 15 21.36 5.23 4.68
C TRP A 15 22.70 5.92 4.24
N LEU A 16 23.65 6.16 5.17
CA LEU A 16 25.05 6.66 4.99
C LEU A 16 26.04 6.10 6.06
N ASP A 17 27.37 6.18 5.80
CA ASP A 17 28.48 5.32 6.32
C ASP A 17 28.91 5.30 7.83
N GLN A 18 29.68 4.24 8.23
CA GLN A 18 30.27 3.90 9.57
C GLN A 18 31.83 3.72 9.59
N PRO A 19 32.47 3.36 10.75
CA PRO A 19 32.86 1.94 11.02
C PRO A 19 32.64 1.37 12.46
N GLU A 20 32.34 0.06 12.54
CA GLU A 20 32.68 -1.03 13.55
C GLU A 20 32.61 -0.81 15.09
N ALA A 21 32.34 -1.80 15.97
CA ALA A 21 31.65 -3.13 15.95
C ALA A 21 31.62 -3.77 17.38
N ARG A 22 30.60 -4.58 17.75
CA ARG A 22 30.63 -5.86 18.56
C ARG A 22 29.27 -6.27 19.16
N GLU A 23 29.11 -7.56 19.46
CA GLU A 23 27.84 -8.32 19.64
C GLU A 23 27.75 -9.04 21.00
N VAL A 24 26.54 -9.21 21.58
CA VAL A 24 26.19 -10.28 22.55
C VAL A 24 24.73 -10.73 22.34
N GLN A 25 24.46 -12.03 22.46
CA GLN A 25 23.17 -12.71 22.23
C GLN A 25 22.40 -13.01 23.53
N ASN A 26 21.07 -13.16 23.50
CA ASN A 26 20.37 -14.28 24.17
C ASN A 26 18.94 -14.55 23.66
N THR A 27 18.31 -15.65 24.12
CA THR A 27 17.29 -16.43 23.38
C THR A 27 15.88 -16.51 24.01
N GLU A 28 14.91 -16.93 23.17
CA GLU A 28 13.62 -17.62 23.50
C GLU A 28 12.55 -16.86 24.33
N THR A 29 11.23 -17.19 24.31
CA THR A 29 10.48 -18.34 23.75
C THR A 29 9.05 -17.93 23.25
N ARG A 30 8.34 -18.89 22.63
CA ARG A 30 6.97 -18.83 22.06
C ARG A 30 5.83 -18.38 23.00
N THR A 31 4.76 -17.79 22.43
CA THR A 31 3.36 -18.14 22.78
C THR A 31 2.34 -17.81 21.69
N LYS A 32 1.24 -18.58 21.61
CA LYS A 32 0.07 -18.33 20.73
C LYS A 32 -0.96 -17.47 21.49
N THR A 33 -1.59 -16.46 20.87
CA THR A 33 -2.83 -15.86 21.40
C THR A 33 -3.81 -15.39 20.33
N PHE A 34 -5.09 -15.51 20.67
CA PHE A 34 -6.31 -15.11 19.97
C PHE A 34 -6.37 -13.61 19.60
N TRP A 35 -7.15 -13.30 18.57
CA TRP A 35 -7.50 -11.94 18.15
C TRP A 35 -8.47 -11.24 19.12
N ILE A 36 -7.96 -10.72 20.23
CA ILE A 36 -8.70 -9.80 21.09
C ILE A 36 -8.71 -8.42 20.42
N MET A 37 -9.82 -8.08 19.76
CA MET A 37 -10.08 -6.71 19.29
C MET A 37 -10.38 -5.79 20.49
N ASN A 38 -9.34 -5.32 21.19
CA ASN A 38 -9.45 -4.20 22.13
C ASN A 38 -8.10 -3.48 22.36
N LYS A 39 -7.76 -2.57 21.44
CA LYS A 39 -6.87 -1.42 21.69
C LYS A 39 -7.46 -0.21 20.99
N LYS A 40 -7.29 0.99 21.54
CA LYS A 40 -7.72 2.26 20.90
C LYS A 40 -7.03 2.39 19.54
N GLN A 41 -7.76 2.06 18.47
CA GLN A 41 -7.23 2.09 17.12
C GLN A 41 -7.14 3.54 16.63
N THR A 42 -5.91 4.01 16.44
CA THR A 42 -5.64 5.27 15.75
C THR A 42 -6.18 5.17 14.32
N LYS A 43 -6.90 6.21 13.86
CA LYS A 43 -7.54 6.22 12.52
C LYS A 43 -6.53 6.20 11.37
N VAL A 44 -5.27 6.50 11.69
CA VAL A 44 -4.12 6.42 10.81
C VAL A 44 -3.09 5.55 11.50
N ASN A 45 -2.58 4.54 10.80
CA ASN A 45 -1.43 3.76 11.24
C ASN A 45 -0.26 4.10 10.31
N VAL A 46 0.85 4.56 10.87
CA VAL A 46 2.09 4.83 10.13
C VAL A 46 3.08 3.75 10.52
N VAL A 47 3.55 2.99 9.55
CA VAL A 47 4.56 1.94 9.76
C VAL A 47 5.75 2.21 8.86
N VAL A 48 6.95 1.93 9.36
CA VAL A 48 8.18 2.05 8.59
C VAL A 48 8.59 0.68 8.06
N ARG A 49 9.08 0.62 6.84
CA ARG A 49 9.81 -0.52 6.30
C ARG A 49 11.21 -0.08 5.89
N LEU A 50 12.22 -0.81 6.31
CA LEU A 50 13.57 -0.70 5.78
C LEU A 50 13.75 -1.71 4.65
N ARG A 51 14.36 -1.26 3.55
CA ARG A 51 14.83 -2.13 2.48
C ARG A 51 16.28 -2.57 2.75
N PRO A 52 16.73 -3.71 2.23
CA PRO A 52 18.16 -4.03 2.14
C PRO A 52 18.93 -2.94 1.37
N ALA A 53 20.22 -2.81 1.68
CA ALA A 53 21.15 -1.95 0.93
C ALA A 53 21.27 -2.40 -0.54
N LEU A 54 21.65 -1.48 -1.44
CA LEU A 54 21.89 -1.85 -2.85
C LEU A 54 23.28 -2.44 -3.06
N LYS A 55 24.23 -2.10 -2.19
CA LYS A 55 25.60 -2.65 -2.17
C LYS A 55 25.86 -3.32 -0.83
N THR A 56 26.69 -4.35 -0.84
CA THR A 56 27.07 -5.11 0.36
C THR A 56 27.87 -4.30 1.38
N ASP A 57 28.53 -3.23 0.91
CA ASP A 57 29.51 -2.47 1.70
C ASP A 57 28.89 -1.17 2.27
N ASP A 58 27.65 -0.84 1.89
CA ASP A 58 26.93 0.35 2.37
C ASP A 58 26.65 0.19 3.87
N LYS A 59 27.26 1.06 4.69
CA LYS A 59 27.20 0.95 6.15
C LYS A 59 25.99 1.65 6.77
N SER A 60 25.69 1.23 8.00
CA SER A 60 24.40 1.47 8.65
C SER A 60 24.38 2.56 9.75
N CYS A 61 23.58 3.62 9.55
CA CYS A 61 23.12 4.67 10.47
C CYS A 61 21.63 4.65 11.01
N VAL A 62 20.64 3.98 10.40
CA VAL A 62 19.18 3.92 10.72
C VAL A 62 18.74 2.59 11.40
N PHE A 63 18.90 2.46 12.72
CA PHE A 63 18.63 1.24 13.50
C PHE A 63 17.13 1.05 13.85
N VAL A 64 16.73 -0.18 14.16
CA VAL A 64 15.37 -0.55 14.60
C VAL A 64 15.39 -0.97 16.06
N ASP A 65 14.62 -0.29 16.90
CA ASP A 65 14.38 -0.65 18.31
C ASP A 65 12.88 -0.84 18.57
N GLY A 66 12.39 -2.07 18.37
CA GLY A 66 11.00 -2.44 18.57
C GLY A 66 10.02 -1.71 17.64
N LYS A 67 9.40 -0.64 18.15
CA LYS A 67 8.49 0.24 17.37
C LYS A 67 9.10 1.60 17.01
N SER A 68 10.39 1.75 17.31
CA SER A 68 11.14 2.98 17.14
C SER A 68 12.17 2.82 16.04
N LEU A 69 12.37 3.89 15.29
CA LEU A 69 13.45 4.04 14.32
C LEU A 69 14.49 4.99 14.91
N GLU A 70 15.75 4.58 15.00
CA GLU A 70 16.85 5.41 15.51
C GLU A 70 17.81 5.77 14.38
N ILE A 71 17.95 7.06 14.09
CA ILE A 71 18.83 7.57 13.04
C ILE A 71 20.05 8.22 13.69
N PHE A 72 21.25 7.74 13.34
CA PHE A 72 22.52 8.30 13.77
C PHE A 72 22.60 9.79 13.44
N ASN A 73 22.86 10.61 14.46
CA ASN A 73 22.89 12.05 14.29
C ASN A 73 24.27 12.51 13.80
N HIS A 74 24.39 12.73 12.49
CA HIS A 74 25.61 13.25 11.86
C HIS A 74 26.06 14.63 12.40
N ARG A 75 25.24 15.32 13.20
CA ARG A 75 25.55 16.62 13.83
C ARG A 75 25.98 16.49 15.30
N ASN A 76 25.62 15.41 15.96
CA ASN A 76 26.01 15.10 17.33
C ASN A 76 26.17 13.58 17.48
N VAL A 77 27.39 13.08 17.27
CA VAL A 77 27.70 11.63 17.27
C VAL A 77 27.43 10.91 18.59
N ASN A 78 27.13 11.66 19.67
CA ASN A 78 26.78 11.12 20.99
C ASN A 78 25.26 10.85 21.15
N GLU A 79 24.43 11.19 20.17
CA GLU A 79 22.96 11.07 20.24
C GLU A 79 22.41 10.40 18.97
N ASN A 80 21.44 9.50 19.11
CA ASN A 80 20.60 9.05 18.00
C ASN A 80 19.29 9.85 17.99
N ILE A 81 18.75 10.13 16.80
CA ILE A 81 17.43 10.73 16.63
C ILE A 81 16.39 9.60 16.58
N LYS A 82 15.58 9.48 17.61
CA LYS A 82 14.55 8.43 17.76
C LYS A 82 13.17 8.90 17.29
N TYR A 83 12.48 8.06 16.52
CA TYR A 83 11.13 8.30 16.02
C TYR A 83 10.23 7.08 16.29
N ASP A 84 9.08 7.30 16.93
CA ASP A 84 8.10 6.25 17.23
C ASP A 84 7.07 6.06 16.11
N PHE A 85 6.78 4.80 15.76
CA PHE A 85 5.80 4.43 14.75
C PHE A 85 4.80 3.38 15.26
N SER A 86 3.76 3.09 14.46
CA SER A 86 2.81 2.01 14.78
C SER A 86 3.47 0.64 14.73
N ALA A 87 4.43 0.46 13.83
CA ALA A 87 5.37 -0.65 13.72
C ALA A 87 6.59 -0.21 12.89
N VAL A 88 7.73 -0.88 13.08
CA VAL A 88 8.92 -0.71 12.24
C VAL A 88 9.35 -2.10 11.79
N TYR A 89 9.57 -2.25 10.49
CA TYR A 89 9.97 -3.49 9.84
C TYR A 89 11.39 -3.35 9.32
N ASP A 90 12.24 -4.31 9.68
CA ASP A 90 13.65 -4.34 9.32
C ASP A 90 13.89 -4.88 7.90
N ILE A 91 15.16 -4.92 7.50
CA ILE A 91 15.59 -5.42 6.18
C ILE A 91 15.28 -6.91 5.95
N ASN A 92 15.06 -7.68 7.02
CA ASN A 92 14.75 -9.11 6.98
C ASN A 92 13.23 -9.36 6.86
N THR A 93 12.40 -8.33 6.98
CA THR A 93 10.95 -8.47 6.97
C THR A 93 10.40 -8.73 5.55
N HIS A 94 9.89 -9.95 5.36
CA HIS A 94 9.21 -10.39 4.14
C HIS A 94 7.87 -9.66 3.89
N GLN A 95 7.46 -9.60 2.62
CA GLN A 95 6.20 -8.99 2.18
C GLN A 95 4.98 -9.58 2.90
N GLN A 96 5.02 -10.89 3.15
CA GLN A 96 3.93 -11.62 3.79
C GLN A 96 3.66 -11.12 5.21
N THR A 97 4.71 -10.79 5.99
CA THR A 97 4.57 -10.27 7.36
C THR A 97 3.88 -8.91 7.35
N ILE A 98 4.34 -7.99 6.49
CA ILE A 98 3.75 -6.65 6.32
C ILE A 98 2.27 -6.77 5.92
N TYR A 99 1.96 -7.68 4.98
CA TYR A 99 0.57 -7.94 4.60
C TYR A 99 -0.26 -8.52 5.76
N GLN A 100 0.23 -9.54 6.47
CA GLN A 100 -0.50 -10.21 7.53
C GLN A 100 -0.79 -9.29 8.73
N GLU A 101 0.17 -8.46 9.13
CA GLU A 101 0.07 -7.64 10.33
C GLU A 101 -0.59 -6.29 10.07
N CYS A 102 -0.21 -5.60 9.00
CA CYS A 102 -0.71 -4.25 8.73
C CYS A 102 -1.99 -4.26 7.89
N VAL A 103 -1.99 -5.02 6.79
CA VAL A 103 -2.98 -4.88 5.71
C VAL A 103 -4.19 -5.80 5.88
N LYS A 104 -3.99 -7.10 6.08
CA LYS A 104 -5.06 -8.10 6.20
C LYS A 104 -6.13 -7.70 7.23
N PRO A 105 -5.80 -7.17 8.43
CA PRO A 105 -6.81 -6.76 9.41
C PRO A 105 -7.70 -5.60 8.94
N GLN A 106 -7.23 -4.77 7.99
CA GLN A 106 -8.05 -3.67 7.47
C GLN A 106 -9.10 -4.15 6.47
N LEU A 107 -8.86 -5.25 5.75
CA LEU A 107 -9.72 -5.70 4.65
C LEU A 107 -11.17 -5.95 5.08
N LEU A 108 -11.40 -6.42 6.30
CA LEU A 108 -12.74 -6.64 6.86
C LEU A 108 -13.59 -5.35 6.92
N HIS A 109 -12.97 -4.17 7.08
CA HIS A 109 -13.68 -2.89 7.05
C HIS A 109 -14.35 -2.66 5.68
N SER A 110 -13.68 -3.05 4.59
CA SER A 110 -14.24 -2.93 3.24
C SER A 110 -15.46 -3.84 3.01
N LEU A 111 -15.42 -5.06 3.54
CA LEU A 111 -16.55 -5.99 3.49
C LEU A 111 -17.73 -5.53 4.37
N ASN A 112 -17.47 -4.64 5.34
CA ASN A 112 -18.47 -3.99 6.17
C ASN A 112 -18.96 -2.63 5.61
N GLY A 113 -18.61 -2.30 4.36
CA GLY A 113 -19.07 -1.07 3.68
C GLY A 113 -18.31 0.19 4.12
N GLN A 114 -17.03 0.06 4.47
CA GLN A 114 -16.16 1.18 4.81
C GLN A 114 -15.04 1.32 3.78
N ASN A 115 -14.44 2.52 3.70
CA ASN A 115 -13.28 2.74 2.84
C ASN A 115 -11.99 2.41 3.59
N VAL A 116 -10.97 1.93 2.87
CA VAL A 116 -9.62 1.69 3.37
C VAL A 116 -8.63 2.31 2.39
N SER A 117 -7.62 3.05 2.86
CA SER A 117 -6.55 3.56 2.01
C SER A 117 -5.19 3.10 2.50
N ILE A 118 -4.36 2.59 1.60
CA ILE A 118 -3.00 2.11 1.88
C ILE A 118 -2.07 2.85 0.94
N PHE A 119 -1.16 3.64 1.50
CA PHE A 119 -0.18 4.46 0.80
C PHE A 119 1.22 3.87 1.00
N ALA A 120 1.99 3.72 -0.07
CA ALA A 120 3.45 3.62 -0.01
C ALA A 120 4.07 4.99 -0.30
N TYR A 121 4.99 5.42 0.56
CA TYR A 121 5.62 6.74 0.53
C TYR A 121 7.12 6.64 0.89
N GLY A 122 7.94 7.50 0.29
CA GLY A 122 9.39 7.51 0.45
C GLY A 122 10.09 8.02 -0.81
N PRO A 123 11.41 8.29 -0.74
CA PRO A 123 12.20 8.75 -1.87
C PRO A 123 12.27 7.70 -3.00
N THR A 124 12.79 8.09 -4.16
CA THR A 124 13.11 7.14 -5.24
C THR A 124 14.10 6.08 -4.73
N GLY A 125 13.97 4.84 -5.19
CA GLY A 125 14.77 3.69 -4.72
C GLY A 125 14.34 3.08 -3.37
N ALA A 126 13.52 3.75 -2.56
CA ALA A 126 13.20 3.33 -1.18
C ALA A 126 12.47 1.97 -1.03
N GLY A 127 11.82 1.47 -2.09
CA GLY A 127 11.13 0.17 -2.09
C GLY A 127 9.63 0.20 -2.45
N LYS A 128 9.00 1.38 -2.58
CA LYS A 128 7.53 1.53 -2.68
C LYS A 128 6.85 0.55 -3.63
N THR A 129 7.31 0.49 -4.89
CA THR A 129 6.76 -0.42 -5.90
C THR A 129 7.07 -1.90 -5.59
N HIS A 130 8.22 -2.21 -4.97
CA HIS A 130 8.46 -3.55 -4.41
C HIS A 130 7.46 -3.85 -3.30
N THR A 131 7.23 -2.96 -2.33
CA THR A 131 6.23 -3.18 -1.27
C THR A 131 4.80 -3.32 -1.82
N MET A 132 4.41 -2.52 -2.81
CA MET A 132 3.05 -2.53 -3.36
C MET A 132 2.78 -3.66 -4.35
N LEU A 133 3.69 -3.92 -5.30
CA LEU A 133 3.52 -4.95 -6.33
C LEU A 133 4.28 -6.24 -6.02
N GLY A 134 5.53 -6.11 -5.57
CA GLY A 134 6.45 -7.21 -5.30
C GLY A 134 6.97 -7.90 -6.55
N SER A 135 7.43 -9.14 -6.39
CA SER A 135 7.88 -9.99 -7.49
C SER A 135 6.92 -11.18 -7.68
N ALA A 136 7.16 -12.00 -8.71
CA ALA A 136 6.40 -13.23 -8.92
C ALA A 136 6.61 -14.26 -7.79
N THR A 137 7.76 -14.24 -7.12
CA THR A 137 8.12 -15.16 -6.02
C THR A 137 7.82 -14.60 -4.63
N ASP A 138 7.92 -13.27 -4.44
CA ASP A 138 7.47 -12.59 -3.22
C ASP A 138 6.48 -11.44 -3.56
N PRO A 139 5.19 -11.77 -3.79
CA PRO A 139 4.17 -10.79 -4.15
C PRO A 139 4.01 -9.70 -3.09
N GLY A 140 3.69 -8.47 -3.52
CA GLY A 140 3.49 -7.32 -2.65
C GLY A 140 2.06 -7.18 -2.12
N VAL A 141 1.74 -6.00 -1.61
CA VAL A 141 0.42 -5.68 -1.05
C VAL A 141 -0.72 -5.91 -2.04
N ILE A 142 -0.64 -5.42 -3.28
CA ILE A 142 -1.70 -5.51 -4.30
C ILE A 142 -2.15 -6.96 -4.53
N PRO A 143 -1.30 -7.88 -5.01
CA PRO A 143 -1.71 -9.27 -5.25
C PRO A 143 -2.19 -9.99 -3.98
N ARG A 144 -1.63 -9.67 -2.80
CA ARG A 144 -2.10 -10.28 -1.53
C ARG A 144 -3.47 -9.73 -1.09
N VAL A 145 -3.77 -8.45 -1.33
CA VAL A 145 -5.08 -7.85 -1.06
C VAL A 145 -6.18 -8.46 -1.93
N ILE A 146 -5.94 -8.63 -3.24
CA ILE A 146 -6.93 -9.24 -4.13
C ILE A 146 -7.26 -10.67 -3.69
N ASN A 147 -6.24 -11.51 -3.45
CA ASN A 147 -6.44 -12.86 -2.90
C ASN A 147 -7.13 -12.84 -1.53
N GLY A 148 -6.72 -11.91 -0.66
CA GLY A 148 -7.27 -11.73 0.67
C GLY A 148 -8.76 -11.41 0.69
N ILE A 149 -9.23 -10.56 -0.23
CA ILE A 149 -10.64 -10.20 -0.34
C ILE A 149 -11.50 -11.38 -0.79
N PHE A 150 -11.10 -12.11 -1.84
CA PHE A 150 -11.85 -13.30 -2.25
C PHE A 150 -11.85 -14.38 -1.17
N HIS A 151 -10.73 -14.59 -0.48
CA HIS A 151 -10.67 -15.51 0.65
C HIS A 151 -11.61 -15.10 1.80
N LEU A 152 -11.60 -13.82 2.21
CA LEU A 152 -12.48 -13.30 3.27
C LEU A 152 -13.97 -13.37 2.88
N ILE A 153 -14.31 -13.19 1.60
CA ILE A 153 -15.68 -13.39 1.09
C ILE A 153 -16.10 -14.86 1.26
N GLU A 154 -15.24 -15.81 0.89
CA GLU A 154 -15.52 -17.25 1.05
C GLU A 154 -15.49 -17.73 2.51
N GLU A 155 -14.77 -17.04 3.40
CA GLU A 155 -14.89 -17.23 4.86
C GLU A 155 -16.24 -16.69 5.36
N GLN A 156 -16.62 -15.46 5.00
CA GLN A 156 -17.89 -14.84 5.41
C GLN A 156 -19.12 -15.62 4.95
N LYS A 157 -19.12 -16.17 3.72
CA LYS A 157 -20.21 -17.05 3.22
C LYS A 157 -20.46 -18.28 4.09
N LYS A 158 -19.48 -18.71 4.90
CA LYS A 158 -19.60 -19.87 5.82
C LYS A 158 -20.01 -19.48 7.24
N THR A 159 -19.82 -18.22 7.63
CA THR A 159 -20.03 -17.73 9.01
C THR A 159 -21.18 -16.75 9.16
N ASP A 160 -21.56 -16.04 8.08
CA ASP A 160 -22.62 -15.04 8.11
C ASP A 160 -23.99 -15.75 8.29
N THR A 161 -24.80 -15.23 9.21
CA THR A 161 -26.17 -15.73 9.47
C THR A 161 -27.19 -15.34 8.40
N MET A 162 -26.76 -14.55 7.41
CA MET A 162 -27.57 -14.03 6.31
C MET A 162 -26.81 -14.21 5.00
N GLU A 163 -27.48 -14.65 3.95
CA GLU A 163 -26.86 -14.74 2.63
C GLU A 163 -26.65 -13.36 2.01
N TRP A 164 -25.47 -13.15 1.46
CA TRP A 164 -25.09 -11.97 0.69
C TRP A 164 -24.80 -12.35 -0.77
N SER A 165 -24.90 -11.37 -1.66
CA SER A 165 -24.35 -11.40 -3.01
C SER A 165 -23.26 -10.33 -3.13
N GLU A 166 -22.07 -10.77 -3.54
CA GLU A 166 -20.90 -9.92 -3.73
C GLU A 166 -20.66 -9.59 -5.20
N SER A 167 -20.29 -8.34 -5.47
CA SER A 167 -19.69 -7.88 -6.72
C SER A 167 -18.39 -7.15 -6.39
N VAL A 168 -17.30 -7.59 -7.01
CA VAL A 168 -15.95 -7.04 -6.81
C VAL A 168 -15.48 -6.47 -8.14
N LYS A 169 -15.14 -5.19 -8.15
CA LYS A 169 -14.70 -4.48 -9.35
C LYS A 169 -13.44 -3.69 -9.05
N PHE A 170 -12.61 -3.45 -10.06
CA PHE A 170 -11.44 -2.61 -9.89
C PHE A 170 -11.22 -1.62 -11.04
N SER A 171 -10.65 -0.48 -10.68
CA SER A 171 -10.08 0.52 -11.57
C SER A 171 -8.59 0.65 -11.28
N TYR A 172 -7.78 0.96 -12.28
CA TYR A 172 -6.34 1.23 -12.10
C TYR A 172 -5.95 2.43 -12.94
N LEU A 173 -5.37 3.44 -12.30
CA LEU A 173 -4.99 4.70 -12.93
C LEU A 173 -3.59 5.14 -12.48
N GLU A 174 -3.02 6.07 -13.22
CA GLU A 174 -1.86 6.84 -12.80
C GLU A 174 -2.16 8.35 -12.83
N ILE A 175 -1.46 9.09 -11.98
CA ILE A 175 -1.38 10.55 -12.03
C ILE A 175 0.04 10.91 -12.43
N TYR A 176 0.20 11.55 -13.58
CA TYR A 176 1.49 11.90 -14.17
C TYR A 176 1.42 13.29 -14.80
N ASN A 177 2.31 14.20 -14.38
CA ASN A 177 2.32 15.59 -14.82
C ASN A 177 0.93 16.25 -14.68
N GLU A 178 0.34 16.13 -13.49
CA GLU A 178 -1.03 16.53 -13.11
C GLU A 178 -2.19 15.95 -13.94
N LYS A 179 -1.92 15.08 -14.93
CA LYS A 179 -2.95 14.39 -15.72
C LYS A 179 -3.32 13.05 -15.10
N VAL A 180 -4.60 12.72 -15.14
CA VAL A 180 -5.16 11.42 -14.73
C VAL A 180 -5.30 10.52 -15.95
N MET A 181 -4.57 9.42 -15.97
CA MET A 181 -4.57 8.46 -17.09
C MET A 181 -5.13 7.11 -16.63
N ASP A 182 -6.03 6.52 -17.41
CA ASP A 182 -6.50 5.15 -17.21
C ASP A 182 -5.43 4.14 -17.64
N LEU A 183 -5.14 3.15 -16.80
CA LEU A 183 -4.23 2.05 -17.14
C LEU A 183 -4.94 0.82 -17.71
N LEU A 184 -6.25 0.65 -17.45
CA LEU A 184 -7.07 -0.48 -17.93
C LEU A 184 -7.57 -0.27 -19.36
N ASP A 185 -7.86 0.97 -19.74
CA ASP A 185 -8.32 1.37 -21.08
C ASP A 185 -7.55 2.64 -21.53
N PRO A 186 -6.25 2.50 -21.88
CA PRO A 186 -5.35 3.62 -22.08
C PRO A 186 -5.74 4.48 -23.28
N LYS A 187 -6.02 5.75 -23.01
CA LYS A 187 -6.36 6.79 -23.99
C LYS A 187 -5.48 8.01 -23.74
N ASP A 188 -5.18 8.77 -24.78
CA ASP A 188 -4.51 10.07 -24.65
C ASP A 188 -5.53 11.16 -24.27
N THR A 189 -6.15 10.97 -23.10
CA THR A 189 -7.16 11.89 -22.55
C THR A 189 -6.98 11.97 -21.04
N ASP A 190 -6.79 13.19 -20.56
CA ASP A 190 -6.77 13.52 -19.15
C ASP A 190 -8.19 13.38 -18.56
N LEU A 191 -8.37 12.49 -17.59
CA LEU A 191 -9.68 12.19 -17.02
C LEU A 191 -10.06 13.19 -15.92
N PRO A 192 -11.19 13.91 -16.04
CA PRO A 192 -11.55 14.94 -15.09
C PRO A 192 -11.95 14.34 -13.73
N ILE A 193 -11.35 14.84 -12.65
CA ILE A 193 -11.82 14.55 -11.29
C ILE A 193 -13.07 15.38 -11.00
N ARG A 194 -14.11 14.76 -10.45
CA ARG A 194 -15.38 15.39 -10.05
C ARG A 194 -15.78 14.99 -8.64
N GLU A 195 -16.63 15.79 -8.03
CA GLU A 195 -17.28 15.51 -6.74
C GLU A 195 -18.80 15.43 -6.96
N ASP A 196 -19.47 14.43 -6.39
CA ASP A 196 -20.93 14.30 -6.44
C ASP A 196 -21.63 15.03 -5.27
N THR A 197 -22.97 14.99 -5.24
CA THR A 197 -23.79 15.63 -4.19
C THR A 197 -23.57 15.06 -2.78
N GLU A 198 -22.99 13.86 -2.67
CA GLU A 198 -22.65 13.20 -1.40
C GLU A 198 -21.16 13.40 -1.02
N LYS A 199 -20.42 14.19 -1.82
CA LYS A 199 -18.98 14.40 -1.72
C LYS A 199 -18.11 13.19 -2.05
N ASN A 200 -18.62 12.24 -2.82
CA ASN A 200 -17.78 11.19 -3.38
C ASN A 200 -16.96 11.74 -4.55
N ILE A 201 -15.67 11.44 -4.57
CA ILE A 201 -14.82 11.66 -5.74
C ILE A 201 -15.16 10.64 -6.83
N LEU A 202 -15.41 11.14 -8.03
CA LEU A 202 -15.70 10.40 -9.26
C LEU A 202 -14.68 10.79 -10.34
N ILE A 203 -14.35 9.85 -11.22
CA ILE A 203 -13.49 10.07 -12.38
C ILE A 203 -14.25 9.54 -13.60
N PRO A 204 -15.08 10.35 -14.28
CA PRO A 204 -15.85 9.90 -15.44
C PRO A 204 -14.93 9.45 -16.57
N GLY A 205 -15.26 8.31 -17.19
CA GLY A 205 -14.44 7.70 -18.23
C GLY A 205 -13.34 6.77 -17.71
N LEU A 206 -13.08 6.71 -16.40
CA LEU A 206 -12.19 5.72 -15.80
C LEU A 206 -12.79 4.31 -15.93
N GLY A 207 -12.04 3.42 -16.56
CA GLY A 207 -12.38 2.01 -16.74
C GLY A 207 -12.57 1.27 -15.43
N GLU A 208 -13.48 0.31 -15.46
CA GLU A 208 -13.80 -0.56 -14.33
C GLU A 208 -14.00 -1.99 -14.86
N LYS A 209 -13.30 -2.95 -14.26
CA LYS A 209 -13.40 -4.38 -14.58
C LYS A 209 -13.97 -5.12 -13.39
N GLU A 210 -15.02 -5.89 -13.62
CA GLU A 210 -15.53 -6.86 -12.65
C GLU A 210 -14.61 -8.07 -12.64
N ILE A 211 -14.38 -8.64 -11.45
CA ILE A 211 -13.48 -9.77 -11.23
C ILE A 211 -14.10 -10.74 -10.21
N HIS A 212 -13.96 -12.02 -10.47
CA HIS A 212 -14.50 -13.11 -9.66
C HIS A 212 -13.43 -13.91 -8.92
N ASN A 213 -12.16 -13.76 -9.30
CA ASN A 213 -11.01 -14.38 -8.64
C ASN A 213 -9.69 -13.65 -9.01
N PHE A 214 -8.56 -14.12 -8.44
CA PHE A 214 -7.24 -13.55 -8.69
C PHE A 214 -6.68 -13.84 -10.09
N ASP A 215 -7.07 -14.94 -10.74
CA ASP A 215 -6.61 -15.26 -12.10
C ASP A 215 -7.22 -14.32 -13.12
N GLU A 216 -8.51 -14.04 -13.00
CA GLU A 216 -9.21 -13.02 -13.80
C GLU A 216 -8.65 -11.61 -13.55
N PHE A 217 -8.34 -11.25 -12.30
CA PHE A 217 -7.63 -10.01 -11.99
C PHE A 217 -6.31 -9.89 -12.77
N LYS A 218 -5.51 -10.95 -12.85
CA LYS A 218 -4.23 -10.93 -13.59
C LYS A 218 -4.40 -10.70 -15.08
N THR A 219 -5.48 -11.18 -15.72
CA THR A 219 -5.67 -11.00 -17.18
C THR A 219 -5.83 -9.51 -17.55
N TYR A 220 -6.48 -8.72 -16.69
CA TYR A 220 -6.62 -7.28 -16.85
C TYR A 220 -5.42 -6.51 -16.29
N PHE A 221 -4.89 -6.91 -15.13
CA PHE A 221 -3.84 -6.17 -14.43
C PHE A 221 -2.47 -6.26 -15.13
N GLY A 222 -2.12 -7.41 -15.73
CA GLY A 222 -0.83 -7.58 -16.43
C GLY A 222 -0.63 -6.56 -17.56
N PRO A 223 -1.53 -6.50 -18.55
CA PRO A 223 -1.50 -5.47 -19.60
C PRO A 223 -1.53 -4.04 -19.05
N ALA A 224 -2.37 -3.76 -18.05
CA ALA A 224 -2.47 -2.43 -17.45
C ALA A 224 -1.20 -1.99 -16.72
N SER A 225 -0.51 -2.91 -16.04
CA SER A 225 0.80 -2.63 -15.45
C SER A 225 1.87 -2.40 -16.52
N ASN A 226 1.78 -3.06 -17.68
CA ASN A 226 2.68 -2.80 -18.80
C ASN A 226 2.45 -1.42 -19.44
N ASN A 227 1.22 -0.90 -19.43
CA ASN A 227 0.93 0.47 -19.89
C ASN A 227 1.71 1.52 -19.05
N ARG A 228 1.79 1.33 -17.73
CA ARG A 228 2.64 2.14 -16.83
C ARG A 228 4.14 1.99 -17.18
N THR A 229 4.61 0.77 -17.43
CA THR A 229 6.02 0.45 -17.70
C THR A 229 6.53 0.92 -19.06
N VAL A 230 5.75 0.77 -20.15
CA VAL A 230 6.18 1.12 -21.52
C VAL A 230 6.41 2.63 -21.69
N ALA A 231 5.74 3.44 -20.90
CA ALA A 231 6.01 4.88 -20.82
C ALA A 231 7.31 5.20 -20.07
N ALA A 232 7.73 4.36 -19.12
CA ALA A 232 9.00 4.52 -18.40
C ALA A 232 10.22 4.23 -19.29
N THR A 233 10.15 3.18 -20.12
CA THR A 233 11.28 2.79 -20.99
C THR A 233 11.55 3.79 -22.12
N LYS A 234 10.62 4.71 -22.41
CA LYS A 234 10.79 5.74 -23.45
C LYS A 234 11.37 7.06 -22.94
N LEU A 235 11.14 7.47 -21.68
CA LEU A 235 11.42 8.84 -21.19
C LEU A 235 11.80 8.95 -19.69
N ASN A 236 12.72 8.10 -19.21
CA ASN A 236 13.15 7.93 -17.79
C ASN A 236 12.21 7.08 -16.92
N GLU A 237 12.74 6.58 -15.80
CA GLU A 237 12.07 5.72 -14.81
C GLU A 237 10.77 6.34 -14.23
N ARG A 238 9.66 6.20 -14.95
CA ARG A 238 8.38 6.88 -14.67
C ARG A 238 7.74 6.47 -13.34
N SER A 239 8.07 5.30 -12.80
CA SER A 239 7.68 4.89 -11.43
C SER A 239 8.15 5.89 -10.35
N SER A 240 9.26 6.59 -10.56
CA SER A 240 9.71 7.68 -9.67
C SER A 240 8.89 8.97 -9.81
N ARG A 241 8.16 9.16 -10.92
CA ARG A 241 7.51 10.43 -11.33
C ARG A 241 5.99 10.34 -11.55
N SER A 242 5.37 9.15 -11.46
CA SER A 242 3.91 8.98 -11.47
C SER A 242 3.41 8.25 -10.23
N HIS A 243 2.34 8.78 -9.65
CA HIS A 243 1.58 8.08 -8.62
C HIS A 243 0.69 7.06 -9.32
N SER A 244 0.54 5.86 -8.78
CA SER A 244 -0.48 4.90 -9.26
C SER A 244 -1.47 4.56 -8.17
N ILE A 245 -2.73 4.39 -8.58
CA ILE A 245 -3.85 4.14 -7.68
C ILE A 245 -4.65 2.99 -8.25
N LEU A 246 -4.63 1.84 -7.56
CA LEU A 246 -5.56 0.75 -7.80
C LEU A 246 -6.72 0.89 -6.80
N LEU A 247 -7.92 1.05 -7.33
CA LEU A 247 -9.17 1.17 -6.58
C LEU A 247 -9.97 -0.12 -6.72
N LEU A 248 -10.08 -0.89 -5.63
CA LEU A 248 -11.01 -2.00 -5.54
C LEU A 248 -12.34 -1.50 -4.95
N LYS A 249 -13.46 -1.77 -5.62
CA LYS A 249 -14.82 -1.48 -5.15
C LYS A 249 -15.51 -2.81 -4.84
N ILE A 250 -16.11 -2.91 -3.67
CA ILE A 250 -16.80 -4.11 -3.21
C ILE A 250 -18.23 -3.72 -2.87
N LYS A 251 -19.21 -4.32 -3.58
CA LYS A 251 -20.63 -4.21 -3.26
C LYS A 251 -21.09 -5.53 -2.65
N ARG A 252 -21.73 -5.49 -1.48
CA ARG A 252 -22.43 -6.65 -0.90
C ARG A 252 -23.91 -6.32 -0.75
N THR A 253 -24.81 -7.21 -1.15
CA THR A 253 -26.26 -7.03 -1.00
C THR A 253 -26.87 -8.24 -0.29
N GLN A 254 -27.68 -8.06 0.75
CA GLN A 254 -28.38 -9.18 1.38
C GLN A 254 -29.39 -9.78 0.40
N LYS A 255 -29.46 -11.11 0.31
CA LYS A 255 -30.45 -11.83 -0.51
C LYS A 255 -31.84 -11.90 0.13
N SER A 256 -31.94 -11.60 1.42
CA SER A 256 -33.18 -11.58 2.21
C SER A 256 -33.41 -10.20 2.82
N ALA A 257 -34.65 -9.95 3.26
CA ALA A 257 -35.02 -8.71 3.94
C ALA A 257 -34.10 -8.44 5.16
N PRO A 258 -33.63 -7.20 5.39
CA PRO A 258 -34.06 -5.95 4.76
C PRO A 258 -33.35 -5.58 3.44
N TYR A 259 -32.69 -6.52 2.74
CA TYR A 259 -31.98 -6.27 1.46
C TYR A 259 -30.89 -5.20 1.57
N LYS A 260 -30.22 -5.10 2.73
CA LYS A 260 -29.19 -4.10 2.98
C LYS A 260 -28.07 -4.21 1.94
N THR A 261 -27.70 -3.07 1.36
CA THR A 261 -26.52 -2.95 0.49
C THR A 261 -25.38 -2.29 1.26
N LEU A 262 -24.15 -2.79 1.08
CA LEU A 262 -22.90 -2.24 1.59
C LEU A 262 -21.97 -1.92 0.42
N HIS A 263 -21.28 -0.78 0.50
CA HIS A 263 -20.30 -0.33 -0.49
C HIS A 263 -18.97 -0.03 0.19
N GLY A 264 -17.98 -0.90 -0.02
CA GLY A 264 -16.60 -0.70 0.44
C GLY A 264 -15.67 -0.30 -0.71
N LYS A 265 -14.64 0.47 -0.40
CA LYS A 265 -13.57 0.84 -1.35
C LYS A 265 -12.20 0.61 -0.72
N ILE A 266 -11.29 -0.06 -1.42
CA ILE A 266 -9.87 -0.15 -1.03
C ILE A 266 -9.04 0.62 -2.06
N TYR A 267 -8.30 1.61 -1.59
CA TYR A 267 -7.37 2.40 -2.38
C TYR A 267 -5.95 1.91 -2.08
N LEU A 268 -5.28 1.34 -3.07
CA LEU A 268 -3.90 0.90 -3.01
C LEU A 268 -3.06 1.89 -3.82
N ILE A 269 -2.25 2.70 -3.12
CA ILE A 269 -1.63 3.91 -3.65
C ILE A 269 -0.11 3.79 -3.55
N ASP A 270 0.56 3.71 -4.70
CA ASP A 270 2.02 3.77 -4.84
C ASP A 270 2.38 5.19 -5.28
N LEU A 271 2.88 6.01 -4.36
CA LEU A 271 3.20 7.42 -4.65
C LEU A 271 4.51 7.54 -5.43
N ALA A 272 4.66 8.62 -6.20
CA ALA A 272 5.93 9.03 -6.79
C ALA A 272 7.02 9.24 -5.71
N GLY A 273 8.29 9.25 -6.14
CA GLY A 273 9.43 9.48 -5.25
C GLY A 273 9.46 10.91 -4.71
N SER A 274 9.58 11.06 -3.39
CA SER A 274 9.79 12.36 -2.75
C SER A 274 11.26 12.79 -2.85
N GLU A 275 11.67 13.30 -4.02
CA GLU A 275 13.03 13.82 -4.24
C GLU A 275 13.12 15.34 -3.98
N ASP A 276 14.23 15.77 -3.37
CA ASP A 276 14.52 17.20 -3.16
C ASP A 276 15.17 17.79 -4.42
N ASN A 277 14.38 18.51 -5.21
CA ASN A 277 14.83 19.23 -6.42
C ASN A 277 16.02 20.18 -6.18
N ARG A 278 16.27 20.62 -4.94
CA ARG A 278 17.43 21.45 -4.59
C ARG A 278 18.75 20.68 -4.61
N ARG A 279 18.71 19.36 -4.44
CA ARG A 279 19.89 18.47 -4.44
C ARG A 279 20.15 17.82 -5.80
N THR A 280 19.13 17.65 -6.63
CA THR A 280 19.25 16.96 -7.93
C THR A 280 19.68 17.87 -9.09
N GLY A 281 19.83 19.18 -8.85
CA GLY A 281 20.26 20.13 -9.89
C GLY A 281 19.22 20.38 -10.98
N ASN A 282 17.98 19.91 -10.79
CA ASN A 282 16.87 20.13 -11.71
C ASN A 282 16.58 21.62 -11.87
N LYS A 283 17.04 22.19 -12.97
CA LYS A 283 16.43 23.40 -13.53
C LYS A 283 15.07 22.98 -14.06
N GLY A 284 14.01 23.39 -13.36
CA GLY A 284 12.64 23.28 -13.88
C GLY A 284 12.52 23.99 -15.24
N ILE A 285 11.52 23.58 -16.02
CA ILE A 285 11.14 24.25 -17.27
C ILE A 285 10.76 25.71 -16.99
#